data_AF-A0A355IRA5-F1
#
_entry.id   AF-A0A355IRA5-F1
#
_cell.length_a   1.000
_cell.length_b   1.000
_cell.length_c   1.000
_cell.angle_alpha   90.00
_cell.angle_beta   90.00
_cell.angle_gamma   90.00
#
_symmetry.space_group_name_H-M   'P 1'
#
loop_
_entity.id
_entity.type
_entity.pdbx_description
1 polymer ?
#
loop_
_entity_poly.entity_id
_entity_poly.type
_entity_poly.pdbx_seq_one_letter_code
_entity_poly.pdbx_strand_id
1 'polypeptide(L)'
;MTLTKNGQKITLDDNQLIRELMLSFSLKYNLAYFDRYHSQTIGGLGIGYTLLLLSKYGEIGRTHHFYAEKYFKAFPFLLEDCHSPYRSPIEVGASCYSSRVFLRFLLKMGLIEYTSRWEKYTEIIQIKKTPLFDNWISVSAPGDPVV
;
A
#
# COMPACT_ATOMS: atom_id res chain seq x y z
N MET A 1 11.12 25.04 4.26
CA MET A 1 11.97 23.94 3.74
C MET A 1 12.26 24.23 2.28
N THR A 2 13.49 23.99 1.82
CA THR A 2 13.90 24.14 0.41
C THR A 2 14.47 22.81 -0.10
N LEU A 3 14.32 22.53 -1.40
CA LEU A 3 14.91 21.33 -2.01
C LEU A 3 16.45 21.45 -2.07
N THR A 4 17.12 20.31 -1.96
CA THR A 4 18.56 20.22 -2.27
C THR A 4 18.79 20.42 -3.76
N LYS A 5 20.04 20.71 -4.16
CA LYS A 5 20.41 20.81 -5.60
C LYS A 5 20.03 19.55 -6.39
N ASN A 6 20.17 18.37 -5.78
CA ASN A 6 19.76 17.11 -6.40
C ASN A 6 18.23 17.01 -6.53
N GLY A 7 17.48 17.43 -5.50
CA GLY A 7 16.02 17.46 -5.55
C GLY A 7 15.51 18.37 -6.67
N GLN A 8 16.10 19.57 -6.83
CA GLN A 8 15.78 20.49 -7.92
C GLN A 8 16.06 19.89 -9.31
N LYS A 9 17.12 19.09 -9.44
CA LYS A 9 17.44 18.42 -10.71
C LYS A 9 16.41 17.33 -11.04
N ILE A 10 16.04 16.51 -10.06
CA ILE A 10 15.07 15.42 -10.26
C ILE A 10 13.68 15.96 -10.64
N THR A 11 13.28 17.14 -10.13
CA THR A 11 12.00 17.76 -10.48
C THR A 11 11.90 18.22 -11.94
N LEU A 12 12.99 18.17 -12.71
CA LEU A 12 12.99 18.49 -14.14
C LEU A 12 12.82 17.25 -15.03
N ASP A 13 12.81 16.04 -14.46
CA ASP A 13 12.62 14.76 -15.16
C ASP A 13 11.50 13.96 -14.49
N ASP A 14 10.32 13.93 -15.12
CA ASP A 14 9.12 13.30 -14.57
C ASP A 14 9.31 11.80 -14.33
N ASN A 15 10.04 11.10 -15.20
CA ASN A 15 10.30 9.67 -15.06
C ASN A 15 11.20 9.41 -13.86
N GLN A 16 12.26 10.20 -13.72
CA GLN A 16 13.15 10.10 -12.57
C GLN A 16 12.42 10.47 -11.27
N LEU A 17 11.59 11.50 -11.29
CA LEU A 17 10.80 11.94 -10.14
C LEU A 17 9.85 10.86 -9.66
N ILE A 18 9.04 10.29 -10.55
CA ILE A 18 8.08 9.23 -10.21
C ILE A 18 8.80 7.99 -9.67
N ARG A 19 9.90 7.57 -10.32
CA ARG A 19 10.70 6.44 -9.87
C ARG A 19 11.25 6.64 -8.45
N GLU A 20 11.83 7.81 -8.17
CA GLU A 20 12.35 8.12 -6.85
C GLU A 20 11.25 8.24 -5.79
N LEU A 21 10.08 8.78 -6.13
CA LEU A 21 8.92 8.80 -5.25
C LEU A 21 8.45 7.38 -4.91
N MET A 22 8.29 6.52 -5.92
CA MET A 22 7.88 5.12 -5.72
C MET A 22 8.86 4.35 -4.84
N LEU A 23 10.17 4.46 -5.11
CA LEU A 23 11.20 3.81 -4.30
C LEU A 23 11.25 4.38 -2.88
N SER A 24 11.06 5.70 -2.73
CA SER A 24 11.07 6.33 -1.41
C SER A 24 9.90 5.87 -0.56
N PHE A 25 8.68 5.88 -1.09
CA PHE A 25 7.49 5.41 -0.37
C PHE A 25 7.51 3.89 -0.09
N SER A 26 8.17 3.11 -0.95
CA SER A 26 8.23 1.65 -0.79
C SER A 26 9.34 1.19 0.15
N LEU A 27 10.50 1.86 0.14
CA LEU A 27 11.74 1.32 0.76
C LEU A 27 12.41 2.25 1.78
N LYS A 28 12.21 3.57 1.68
CA LYS A 28 12.97 4.55 2.48
C LYS A 28 12.12 5.23 3.54
N TYR A 29 10.85 5.46 3.26
CA TYR A 29 9.96 6.25 4.09
C TYR A 29 9.13 5.35 5.01
N ASN A 30 9.09 5.68 6.30
CA ASN A 30 8.21 4.98 7.23
C ASN A 30 6.79 5.56 7.16
N LEU A 31 5.87 4.80 6.57
CA LEU A 31 4.45 5.19 6.46
C LEU A 31 3.76 5.37 7.81
N ALA A 32 4.29 4.79 8.89
CA ALA A 32 3.76 4.94 10.25
C ALA A 32 3.81 6.39 10.75
N TYR A 33 4.72 7.23 10.23
CA TYR A 33 4.79 8.64 10.63
C TYR A 33 3.53 9.45 10.31
N PHE A 34 2.67 8.93 9.44
CA PHE A 34 1.44 9.61 9.03
C PHE A 34 0.19 9.15 9.78
N ASP A 35 0.33 8.25 10.75
CA ASP A 35 -0.81 7.75 11.51
C ASP A 35 -0.49 7.56 13.00
N ARG A 36 -1.45 6.98 13.72
CA ARG A 36 -1.40 6.80 15.18
C ARG A 36 -1.37 5.32 15.57
N TYR A 37 -1.06 4.43 14.63
CA TYR A 37 -0.95 3.00 14.93
C TYR A 37 0.39 2.72 15.61
N HIS A 38 0.39 1.76 16.54
CA HIS A 38 1.58 1.40 17.30
C HIS A 38 2.65 0.74 16.42
N SER A 39 2.23 -0.20 15.57
CA SER A 39 3.11 -0.90 14.65
C SER A 39 3.87 0.07 13.75
N GLN A 40 5.18 -0.09 13.65
CA GLN A 40 6.04 0.70 12.76
C GLN A 40 6.26 0.04 11.38
N THR A 41 5.91 -1.23 11.24
CA THR A 41 6.33 -2.06 10.09
C THR A 41 5.19 -2.39 9.13
N ILE A 42 3.95 -2.46 9.62
CA ILE A 42 2.77 -2.74 8.78
C ILE A 42 2.71 -1.75 7.61
N GLY A 43 2.55 -2.31 6.41
CA GLY A 43 2.41 -1.57 5.15
C GLY A 43 3.74 -1.27 4.44
N GLY A 44 4.82 -1.00 5.19
CA GLY A 44 6.16 -0.88 4.60
C GLY A 44 6.75 -2.25 4.30
N LEU A 45 6.76 -3.14 5.29
CA LEU A 45 7.13 -4.53 5.08
C LEU A 45 6.12 -5.20 4.16
N GLY A 46 6.58 -6.00 3.19
CA GLY A 46 5.67 -6.73 2.30
C GLY A 46 4.94 -5.87 1.27
N ILE A 47 5.37 -4.63 1.00
CA ILE A 47 4.75 -3.79 -0.04
C ILE A 47 4.75 -4.47 -1.42
N GLY A 48 5.85 -5.17 -1.78
CA GLY A 48 5.91 -5.96 -3.01
C GLY A 48 4.86 -7.08 -3.06
N TYR A 49 4.53 -7.68 -1.92
CA TYR A 49 3.44 -8.66 -1.84
C TYR A 49 2.07 -8.00 -2.05
N THR A 50 1.85 -6.78 -1.57
CA THR A 50 0.64 -6.01 -1.90
C THR A 50 0.54 -5.71 -3.40
N LEU A 51 1.65 -5.33 -4.05
CA LEU A 51 1.67 -5.11 -5.50
C LEU A 51 1.34 -6.42 -6.26
N LEU A 52 1.89 -7.56 -5.83
CA LEU A 52 1.51 -8.87 -6.37
C LEU A 52 0.01 -9.16 -6.20
N LEU A 53 -0.55 -8.89 -5.02
CA LEU A 53 -1.99 -9.09 -4.77
C LEU A 53 -2.85 -8.19 -5.67
N LEU A 54 -2.46 -6.93 -5.90
CA LEU A 54 -3.16 -6.02 -6.80
C LEU A 54 -3.03 -6.45 -8.25
N SER A 55 -1.85 -6.89 -8.70
CA SER A 55 -1.68 -7.45 -10.04
C SER A 55 -2.62 -8.63 -10.28
N LYS A 56 -2.75 -9.53 -9.29
CA LYS A 56 -3.58 -10.75 -9.40
C LYS A 56 -5.09 -10.54 -9.22
N TYR A 57 -5.49 -9.62 -8.33
CA TYR A 57 -6.89 -9.51 -7.91
C TYR A 57 -7.51 -8.13 -8.14
N GLY A 58 -6.71 -7.13 -8.52
CA GLY A 58 -7.09 -5.72 -8.56
C GLY A 58 -8.01 -5.31 -9.70
N GLU A 59 -8.20 -6.14 -10.73
CA GLU A 59 -9.12 -5.84 -11.84
C GLU A 59 -10.56 -5.63 -11.37
N ILE A 60 -10.98 -6.43 -10.39
CA ILE A 60 -12.31 -6.37 -9.81
C ILE A 60 -12.18 -5.74 -8.43
N GLY A 61 -13.12 -4.84 -8.09
CA GLY A 61 -13.18 -4.24 -6.76
C GLY A 61 -13.22 -5.30 -5.65
N ARG A 62 -12.26 -5.25 -4.71
CA ARG A 62 -12.21 -6.12 -3.53
C ARG A 62 -12.05 -5.29 -2.26
N THR A 63 -12.61 -5.78 -1.16
CA THR A 63 -12.49 -5.07 0.12
C THR A 63 -11.03 -4.97 0.56
N HIS A 64 -10.68 -3.91 1.27
CA HIS A 64 -9.37 -3.84 1.93
C HIS A 64 -9.14 -5.04 2.87
N HIS A 65 -10.19 -5.56 3.52
CA HIS A 65 -10.12 -6.79 4.32
C HIS A 65 -9.66 -8.01 3.50
N PHE A 66 -10.13 -8.18 2.26
CA PHE A 66 -9.70 -9.27 1.38
C PHE A 66 -8.19 -9.26 1.13
N TYR A 67 -7.59 -8.07 1.00
CA TYR A 67 -6.16 -7.90 0.84
C TYR A 67 -5.42 -8.06 2.17
N ALA A 68 -5.93 -7.46 3.25
CA ALA A 68 -5.36 -7.56 4.58
C ALA A 68 -5.27 -9.02 5.06
N GLU A 69 -6.33 -9.82 4.85
CA GLU A 69 -6.35 -11.24 5.20
C GLU A 69 -5.19 -12.00 4.54
N LYS A 70 -4.92 -11.77 3.25
CA LYS A 70 -3.80 -12.42 2.54
C LYS A 70 -2.46 -11.91 3.00
N TYR A 71 -2.36 -10.60 3.25
CA TYR A 71 -1.15 -9.97 3.75
C TYR A 71 -0.76 -10.52 5.12
N PHE A 72 -1.68 -10.57 6.08
CA PHE A 72 -1.40 -11.10 7.42
C PHE A 72 -1.33 -12.63 7.45
N LYS A 73 -1.93 -13.34 6.48
CA LYS A 73 -1.66 -14.78 6.32
C LYS A 73 -0.21 -15.04 5.90
N ALA A 74 0.39 -14.17 5.08
CA ALA A 74 1.79 -14.28 4.69
C ALA A 74 2.75 -13.76 5.78
N PHE A 75 2.33 -12.75 6.54
CA PHE A 75 3.14 -12.10 7.57
C PHE A 75 2.40 -12.03 8.93
N PRO A 76 2.11 -13.18 9.57
CA PRO A 76 1.27 -13.22 10.78
C PRO A 76 1.90 -12.50 11.97
N PHE A 77 3.24 -12.50 12.08
CA PHE A 77 3.99 -11.82 13.13
C PHE A 77 3.73 -10.30 13.19
N LEU A 78 3.28 -9.67 12.09
CA LEU A 78 2.95 -8.25 12.08
C LEU A 78 1.71 -7.91 12.94
N LEU A 79 0.90 -8.90 13.30
CA LEU A 79 -0.25 -8.71 14.17
C LEU A 79 0.12 -8.65 15.66
N GLU A 80 1.35 -8.98 16.04
CA GLU A 80 1.79 -8.99 17.44
C GLU A 80 1.67 -7.59 18.08
N ASP A 81 1.97 -6.52 17.33
CA ASP A 81 1.87 -5.13 17.79
C ASP A 81 0.45 -4.53 17.67
N CYS A 82 -0.53 -5.33 17.24
CA CYS A 82 -1.89 -4.87 17.01
C CYS A 82 -2.75 -5.06 18.26
N HIS A 83 -2.74 -4.06 19.14
CA HIS A 83 -3.51 -4.06 20.39
C HIS A 83 -4.63 -3.03 20.37
N SER A 84 -5.82 -3.42 20.82
CA SER A 84 -6.94 -2.51 21.07
C SER A 84 -7.87 -3.12 22.12
N PRO A 85 -8.44 -2.31 23.04
CA PRO A 85 -9.45 -2.80 23.98
C PRO A 85 -10.80 -3.12 23.31
N TYR A 86 -11.04 -2.65 22.08
CA TYR A 86 -12.35 -2.73 21.42
C TYR A 86 -12.36 -3.53 20.12
N ARG A 87 -11.18 -3.88 19.59
CA ARG A 87 -11.03 -4.50 18.27
C ARG A 87 -10.02 -5.64 18.34
N SER A 88 -10.25 -6.68 17.55
CA SER A 88 -9.30 -7.77 17.40
C SER A 88 -8.00 -7.31 16.73
N PRO A 89 -6.87 -8.01 16.93
CA PRO A 89 -5.60 -7.68 16.27
C PRO A 89 -5.71 -7.59 14.75
N ILE A 90 -6.48 -8.50 14.12
CA ILE A 90 -6.68 -8.49 12.67
C ILE A 90 -7.46 -7.27 12.19
N GLU A 91 -8.43 -6.78 12.95
CA GLU A 91 -9.18 -5.56 12.60
C GLU A 91 -8.31 -4.32 12.69
N VAL A 92 -7.51 -4.20 13.75
CA VAL A 92 -6.54 -3.11 13.93
C VAL A 92 -5.49 -3.15 12.82
N GLY A 93 -4.91 -4.33 12.57
CA GLY A 93 -3.93 -4.56 11.53
C GLY A 93 -4.48 -4.25 10.14
N ALA A 94 -5.71 -4.70 9.82
CA ALA A 94 -6.35 -4.42 8.53
C ALA A 94 -6.57 -2.91 8.33
N SER A 95 -7.02 -2.17 9.35
CA SER A 95 -7.17 -0.72 9.25
C SER A 95 -5.83 0.00 9.11
N CYS A 96 -4.79 -0.45 9.83
CA CYS A 96 -3.43 0.09 9.72
C CYS A 96 -2.86 -0.12 8.31
N TYR A 97 -2.86 -1.37 7.84
CA TYR A 97 -2.42 -1.77 6.50
C TYR A 97 -3.16 -0.99 5.42
N SER A 98 -4.49 -0.92 5.52
CA SER A 98 -5.33 -0.25 4.54
C SER A 98 -5.05 1.25 4.45
N SER A 99 -4.96 1.93 5.60
CA SER A 99 -4.65 3.36 5.64
C SER A 99 -3.29 3.66 5.03
N ARG A 100 -2.25 2.89 5.39
CA ARG A 100 -0.88 3.11 4.94
C ARG A 100 -0.70 2.82 3.46
N VAL A 101 -1.07 1.62 3.03
CA VAL A 101 -0.73 1.15 1.69
C VAL A 101 -1.69 1.71 0.67
N PHE A 102 -3.00 1.59 0.90
CA PHE A 102 -3.97 1.97 -0.12
C PHE A 102 -4.22 3.47 -0.12
N LEU A 103 -4.63 4.05 1.00
CA LEU A 103 -5.09 5.45 1.03
C LEU A 103 -3.94 6.46 0.99
N ARG A 104 -2.82 6.18 1.67
CA ARG A 104 -1.70 7.12 1.82
C ARG A 104 -0.60 6.94 0.79
N PHE A 105 -0.48 5.76 0.18
CA PHE A 105 0.54 5.49 -0.84
C PHE A 105 -0.08 5.27 -2.22
N LEU A 106 -0.72 4.13 -2.48
CA LEU A 106 -1.09 3.72 -3.83
C LEU A 106 -2.16 4.62 -4.47
N LEU A 107 -3.13 5.11 -3.68
CA LEU A 107 -4.12 6.08 -4.14
C LEU A 107 -3.45 7.41 -4.51
N LYS A 108 -2.47 7.86 -3.73
CA LYS A 108 -1.73 9.11 -4.01
C LYS A 108 -0.87 9.03 -5.25
N MET A 109 -0.40 7.83 -5.60
CA MET A 109 0.31 7.57 -6.85
C MET A 109 -0.62 7.29 -8.05
N GLY A 110 -1.95 7.30 -7.85
CA GLY A 110 -2.93 7.05 -8.91
C GLY A 110 -3.02 5.59 -9.36
N LEU A 111 -2.44 4.65 -8.59
CA LEU A 111 -2.35 3.23 -8.94
C LEU A 111 -3.62 2.43 -8.58
N ILE A 112 -4.47 3.00 -7.72
CA ILE A 112 -5.75 2.41 -7.34
C ILE A 112 -6.84 3.48 -7.32
N GLU A 113 -8.08 3.02 -7.44
CA GLU A 113 -9.29 3.74 -7.11
C GLU A 113 -10.00 3.02 -5.95
N TYR A 114 -10.82 3.75 -5.19
CA TYR A 114 -11.61 3.15 -4.13
C TYR A 114 -13.04 3.68 -4.09
N THR A 115 -13.95 2.85 -3.61
CA THR A 115 -15.29 3.27 -3.16
C THR A 115 -15.41 2.90 -1.69
N SER A 116 -16.13 3.70 -0.90
CA SER A 116 -16.41 3.39 0.50
C SER A 116 -17.90 3.27 0.75
N ARG A 117 -18.23 2.42 1.73
CA ARG A 117 -19.57 2.32 2.29
C ARG A 117 -19.46 2.10 3.78
N TRP A 118 -20.45 2.59 4.51
CA TRP A 118 -20.54 2.38 5.95
C TRP A 118 -21.42 1.17 6.24
N GLU A 119 -20.90 0.22 7.01
CA GLU A 119 -21.66 -0.91 7.54
C GLU A 119 -21.67 -0.84 9.07
N LYS A 120 -22.83 -0.51 9.64
CA LYS A 120 -23.02 -0.22 11.07
C LYS A 120 -22.07 0.90 11.56
N TYR A 121 -20.90 0.52 12.07
CA TYR A 121 -19.89 1.42 12.64
C TYR A 121 -18.52 1.27 11.96
N THR A 122 -18.44 0.52 10.85
CA THR A 122 -17.18 0.23 10.14
C THR A 122 -17.25 0.73 8.71
N GLU A 123 -16.23 1.49 8.29
CA GLU A 123 -16.06 1.86 6.89
C GLU A 123 -15.45 0.67 6.12
N ILE A 124 -16.16 0.18 5.12
CA ILE A 124 -15.65 -0.82 4.20
C ILE A 124 -15.24 -0.12 2.91
N ILE A 125 -13.92 -0.06 2.67
CA ILE A 125 -13.39 0.39 1.39
C ILE A 125 -13.20 -0.80 0.43
N GLN A 126 -13.64 -0.62 -0.81
CA GLN A 126 -13.43 -1.49 -1.96
C GLN A 126 -12.33 -0.88 -2.83
N ILE A 127 -11.40 -1.69 -3.29
CA ILE A 127 -10.18 -1.27 -3.97
C ILE A 127 -10.10 -1.96 -5.31
N LYS A 128 -9.80 -1.17 -6.33
CA LYS A 128 -9.58 -1.62 -7.70
C LYS A 128 -8.32 -0.94 -8.23
N LYS A 129 -7.49 -1.66 -8.99
CA LYS A 129 -6.31 -1.05 -9.64
C LYS A 129 -6.77 -0.21 -10.83
N THR A 130 -6.00 0.83 -11.13
CA THR A 130 -6.21 1.65 -12.34
C THR A 130 -5.39 1.08 -13.50
N PRO A 131 -5.68 1.47 -14.76
CA PRO A 131 -4.81 1.14 -15.89
C PRO A 131 -3.36 1.63 -15.71
N LEU A 132 -3.14 2.68 -14.90
CA LEU A 132 -1.81 3.17 -14.59
C LEU A 132 -0.97 2.13 -13.83
N PHE A 133 -1.61 1.29 -13.00
CA PHE A 133 -0.94 0.21 -12.30
C PHE A 133 -0.21 -0.71 -13.28
N ASP A 134 -0.91 -1.20 -14.31
CA ASP A 134 -0.36 -2.16 -15.26
C ASP A 134 0.67 -1.53 -16.21
N ASN A 135 0.60 -0.21 -16.42
CA ASN A 135 1.61 0.52 -17.17
C ASN A 135 2.94 0.66 -16.40
N TRP A 136 2.91 0.67 -15.07
CA TRP A 136 4.09 0.95 -14.24
C TRP A 136 4.64 -0.27 -13.50
N ILE A 137 3.81 -1.30 -13.30
CA ILE A 137 4.14 -2.46 -12.48
C ILE A 137 3.91 -3.73 -13.30
N SER A 138 5.00 -4.42 -13.60
CA SER A 138 4.97 -5.79 -14.12
C SER A 138 5.34 -6.78 -13.00
N VAL A 139 4.68 -7.93 -13.01
CA VAL A 139 4.94 -9.02 -12.07
C VAL A 139 5.12 -10.30 -12.87
N SER A 140 6.31 -10.89 -12.80
CA SER A 140 6.65 -12.15 -13.46
C SER A 140 7.13 -13.18 -12.44
N ALA A 141 6.94 -14.46 -12.76
CA ALA A 141 7.53 -15.51 -11.95
C ALA A 141 9.05 -15.55 -12.15
N PRO A 142 9.82 -16.03 -11.16
CA PRO A 142 11.26 -16.25 -11.35
C PRO A 142 11.50 -17.20 -12.53
N GLY A 143 12.13 -16.70 -13.60
CA GLY A 143 12.45 -17.47 -14.80
C GLY A 143 11.65 -17.11 -16.06
N ASP A 144 10.57 -16.33 -15.93
CA ASP A 144 9.84 -15.79 -17.10
C ASP A 144 10.50 -14.51 -17.61
N PRO A 145 10.56 -14.27 -18.94
CA PRO A 145 11.02 -13.00 -19.48
C PRO A 145 10.16 -11.86 -18.94
N VAL A 146 10.82 -10.79 -18.46
CA VAL A 146 10.12 -9.53 -18.18
C VAL A 146 9.80 -8.91 -19.54
N VAL A 147 8.52 -8.98 -19.94
CA VAL A 147 8.01 -8.35 -21.18
C VAL A 147 7.79 -6.86 -20.92
#